data_AF-A0A7D5URA5-F1
#
_entry.id   AF-A0A7D5URA5-F1
#
_cell.length_a   1.000
_cell.length_b   1.000
_cell.length_c   1.000
_cell.angle_alpha   90.00
_cell.angle_beta   90.00
_cell.angle_gamma   90.00
#
_symmetry.space_group_name_H-M   'P 1'
#
loop_
_entity.id
_entity.type
_entity.pdbx_description
1 polymer ?
#
loop_
_entity_poly.entity_id
_entity_poly.type
_entity_poly.pdbx_seq_one_letter_code
_entity_poly.pdbx_strand_id
1 'polypeptide(L)'
;MPDTSAPTVFANTVLVSWEAGQVPTLQTIGVPDQPRKKRAHCKSRRGCLACKRRRVKCDERLPCSSCVKRNIQCVQPLHQYDVSPGLSATSARFEIDPNPQISLLHLELFNHWDKETRSTLTFPQVWPVVTQRAFHEDFIMSAILSVAGMHLATLCPQSSKYSHAAMQLMAKAIRLFRQNLSRPFTKDHCEALMGTALLINYMSWVDLGFLDGGTTSGSDSLNLVQDQLFLLSSGILQVWFQAMPIFIDEGSVFTQIVYENPRLDIEDALVKIGEDPARFVKPFMTIWDDPHYQTLSCKSTETVHSGATFYAWRLLLGIQSELTCRNSLPPASASTAQGHGEKQKLRSLRDTVTRITTKYISASHPVTSVAPSSQSDRSAFERVIRCMSPLLCCASLNSTADSAAHASTKALEANIEQLFYGFPILCCGPFARLITTGDSRALVFLFHFYHAARRLLAPKRCWWASVRSSVMEELILKELDCRGLDVSLHIE
;
A
#
# COMPACT_ATOMS: atom_id res chain seq x y z
N MET A 1 12.11 25.68 -26.59
CA MET A 1 11.22 25.78 -25.42
C MET A 1 9.78 25.73 -25.92
N PRO A 2 9.12 24.59 -25.72
CA PRO A 2 7.92 24.62 -24.90
C PRO A 2 7.94 23.56 -23.79
N ASP A 3 7.36 23.95 -22.66
CA ASP A 3 7.02 23.11 -21.51
C ASP A 3 5.95 22.08 -21.89
N THR A 4 6.23 20.80 -21.65
CA THR A 4 5.21 19.73 -21.65
C THR A 4 5.41 18.82 -20.45
N SER A 5 4.92 19.27 -19.29
CA SER A 5 4.64 18.40 -18.15
C SER A 5 3.20 17.89 -18.27
N ALA A 6 3.03 16.68 -18.81
CA ALA A 6 1.74 15.99 -18.76
C ALA A 6 1.50 15.47 -17.33
N PRO A 7 0.32 15.69 -16.72
CA PRO A 7 0.03 15.16 -15.40
C PRO A 7 -0.21 13.65 -15.47
N THR A 8 0.47 12.90 -14.60
CA THR A 8 0.19 11.49 -14.32
C THR A 8 -1.25 11.35 -13.81
N VAL A 9 -2.09 10.68 -14.60
CA VAL A 9 -3.50 10.45 -14.25
C VAL A 9 -3.57 9.31 -13.22
N PHE A 10 -3.85 9.65 -11.97
CA PHE A 10 -4.26 8.67 -10.96
C PHE A 10 -5.74 8.32 -11.15
N ALA A 11 -6.09 7.04 -10.99
CA ALA A 11 -7.47 6.57 -11.08
C ALA A 11 -8.40 7.29 -10.07
N ASN A 12 -9.59 7.68 -10.52
CA ASN A 12 -10.58 8.37 -9.69
C ASN A 12 -11.38 7.35 -8.88
N THR A 13 -10.95 7.08 -7.66
CA THR A 13 -11.73 6.33 -6.68
C THR A 13 -12.68 7.30 -5.96
N VAL A 14 -13.99 7.01 -5.98
CA VAL A 14 -15.02 7.83 -5.36
C VAL A 14 -15.77 6.97 -4.34
N LEU A 15 -16.07 7.57 -3.19
CA LEU A 15 -16.92 6.96 -2.17
C LEU A 15 -18.38 7.20 -2.57
N VAL A 16 -19.09 6.15 -2.98
CA VAL A 16 -20.52 6.26 -3.29
C VAL A 16 -21.29 6.17 -1.98
N SER A 17 -22.11 7.18 -1.66
CA SER A 17 -22.91 7.21 -0.44
C SER A 17 -24.40 7.06 -0.76
N TRP A 18 -25.05 6.11 -0.07
CA TRP A 18 -26.31 6.27 0.69
C TRP A 18 -27.48 5.32 0.33
N GLU A 19 -27.91 4.47 1.27
CA GLU A 19 -29.21 4.48 2.00
C GLU A 19 -29.09 3.56 3.25
N ALA A 20 -29.95 3.76 4.25
CA ALA A 20 -29.79 3.21 5.61
C ALA A 20 -29.70 1.68 5.65
N GLY A 21 -28.56 1.14 6.13
CA GLY A 21 -28.39 -0.29 6.45
C GLY A 21 -27.18 -1.01 5.83
N GLN A 22 -26.37 -0.36 4.99
CA GLN A 22 -25.18 -0.99 4.35
C GLN A 22 -23.87 -0.19 4.55
N VAL A 23 -22.74 -0.92 4.55
CA VAL A 23 -21.37 -0.40 4.73
C VAL A 23 -20.87 0.26 3.43
N PRO A 24 -20.19 1.43 3.48
CA PRO A 24 -19.69 2.11 2.29
C PRO A 24 -18.53 1.36 1.59
N THR A 25 -18.61 1.20 0.27
CA THR A 25 -17.59 0.53 -0.56
C THR A 25 -16.84 1.54 -1.44
N LEU A 26 -15.53 1.33 -1.62
CA LEU A 26 -14.70 2.09 -2.57
C LEU A 26 -14.90 1.58 -4.00
N GLN A 27 -15.39 2.41 -4.91
CA GLN A 27 -15.52 2.07 -6.34
C GLN A 27 -14.61 2.97 -7.20
N THR A 28 -13.92 2.36 -8.17
CA THR A 28 -13.21 3.06 -9.24
C THR A 28 -14.13 3.15 -10.46
N ILE A 29 -14.55 4.37 -10.82
CA ILE A 29 -15.46 4.60 -11.95
C ILE A 29 -14.60 4.78 -13.22
N GLY A 30 -14.77 3.88 -14.19
CA GLY A 30 -14.28 4.06 -15.56
C GLY A 30 -14.97 5.25 -16.23
N VAL A 31 -14.22 5.97 -17.06
CA VAL A 31 -14.60 7.20 -17.78
C VAL A 31 -16.07 7.21 -18.22
N PRO A 32 -16.89 8.19 -17.81
CA PRO A 32 -18.24 8.31 -18.34
C PRO A 32 -18.21 8.89 -19.75
N ASP A 33 -19.04 8.29 -20.60
CA ASP A 33 -19.40 8.72 -21.94
C ASP A 33 -19.95 10.17 -21.96
N GLN A 34 -19.78 10.86 -23.09
CA GLN A 34 -19.92 12.32 -23.20
C GLN A 34 -21.27 12.87 -22.70
N PRO A 35 -21.31 13.93 -21.86
CA PRO A 35 -22.56 14.50 -21.40
C PRO A 35 -23.13 15.52 -22.40
N ARG A 36 -24.41 15.33 -22.78
CA ARG A 36 -25.23 16.36 -23.43
C ARG A 36 -25.25 17.65 -22.60
N LYS A 37 -24.94 18.80 -23.22
CA LYS A 37 -24.98 20.13 -22.60
C LYS A 37 -26.39 20.49 -22.13
N LYS A 38 -26.65 20.42 -20.82
CA LYS A 38 -27.71 21.20 -20.17
C LYS A 38 -27.17 22.60 -19.84
N ARG A 39 -27.93 23.65 -20.15
CA ARG A 39 -27.63 25.03 -19.71
C ARG A 39 -27.46 25.05 -18.19
N ALA A 40 -26.37 25.62 -17.73
CA ALA A 40 -26.09 25.76 -16.31
C ALA A 40 -27.09 26.72 -15.65
N HIS A 41 -27.82 26.24 -14.65
CA HIS A 41 -28.53 27.11 -13.72
C HIS A 41 -27.57 27.52 -12.60
N CYS A 42 -27.31 28.83 -12.45
CA CYS A 42 -26.57 29.36 -11.31
C CYS A 42 -27.38 29.18 -10.03
N LYS A 43 -27.02 28.18 -9.21
CA LYS A 43 -27.48 28.07 -7.82
C LYS A 43 -26.84 29.22 -7.02
N SER A 44 -27.66 30.02 -6.35
CA SER A 44 -27.20 31.01 -5.37
C SER A 44 -26.45 30.28 -4.25
N ARG A 45 -25.12 30.47 -4.19
CA ARG A 45 -24.26 29.84 -3.17
C ARG A 45 -24.50 30.46 -1.79
N ARG A 46 -24.83 31.75 -1.73
CA ARG A 46 -25.00 32.51 -0.48
C ARG A 46 -26.46 32.72 -0.07
N GLY A 47 -27.40 31.95 -0.63
CA GLY A 47 -28.82 32.08 -0.30
C GLY A 47 -29.11 31.85 1.19
N CYS A 48 -30.02 32.65 1.76
CA CYS A 48 -30.43 32.52 3.16
C CYS A 48 -31.09 31.16 3.47
N LEU A 49 -31.11 30.77 4.75
CA LEU A 49 -31.66 29.48 5.21
C LEU A 49 -33.13 29.30 4.80
N ALA A 50 -33.93 30.37 4.85
CA ALA A 50 -35.33 30.33 4.46
C ALA A 50 -35.52 30.07 2.96
N CYS A 51 -34.71 30.65 2.07
CA CYS A 51 -34.79 30.39 0.63
C CYS A 51 -34.22 29.02 0.26
N LYS A 52 -33.14 28.58 0.94
CA LYS A 52 -32.58 27.23 0.78
C LYS A 52 -33.60 26.15 1.17
N ARG A 53 -34.23 26.27 2.35
CA ARG A 53 -35.27 25.32 2.82
C ARG A 53 -36.45 25.23 1.85
N ARG A 54 -36.84 26.36 1.28
CA ARG A 54 -37.96 26.46 0.31
C ARG A 54 -37.59 26.09 -1.13
N ARG A 55 -36.30 25.80 -1.41
CA ARG A 55 -35.79 25.49 -2.76
C ARG A 55 -36.15 26.58 -3.81
N VAL A 56 -36.15 27.85 -3.40
CA VAL A 56 -36.42 29.02 -4.28
C VAL A 56 -35.17 29.91 -4.43
N LYS A 57 -35.11 30.71 -5.50
CA LYS A 57 -33.99 31.64 -5.76
C LYS A 57 -33.90 32.71 -4.67
N CYS A 58 -32.72 32.88 -4.10
CA CYS A 58 -32.38 33.98 -3.20
C CYS A 58 -31.66 35.08 -3.99
N ASP A 59 -31.93 36.34 -3.66
CA ASP A 59 -31.25 37.52 -4.21
C ASP A 59 -30.00 37.92 -3.41
N GLU A 60 -29.62 37.13 -2.40
CA GLU A 60 -28.40 37.26 -1.57
C GLU A 60 -28.26 38.59 -0.82
N ARG A 61 -29.30 39.43 -0.80
CA ARG A 61 -29.43 40.62 0.06
C ARG A 61 -29.89 40.19 1.45
N LEU A 62 -29.50 40.94 2.49
CA LEU A 62 -29.94 40.69 3.86
C LEU A 62 -30.65 41.95 4.41
N PRO A 63 -31.98 41.90 4.67
CA PRO A 63 -32.90 40.79 4.43
C PRO A 63 -33.22 40.56 2.93
N CYS A 64 -33.50 39.31 2.55
CA CYS A 64 -33.73 38.90 1.16
C CYS A 64 -35.12 39.33 0.66
N SER A 65 -35.28 39.75 -0.60
CA SER A 65 -36.56 40.27 -1.11
C SER A 65 -37.70 39.24 -1.04
N SER A 66 -37.38 37.95 -1.22
CA SER A 66 -38.33 36.82 -1.10
C SER A 66 -38.74 36.53 0.35
N CYS A 67 -37.91 36.92 1.30
CA CYS A 67 -38.14 36.76 2.73
C CYS A 67 -39.02 37.91 3.24
N VAL A 68 -38.70 39.14 2.83
CA VAL A 68 -39.46 40.36 3.14
C VAL A 68 -40.90 40.26 2.62
N LYS A 69 -41.09 39.90 1.33
CA LYS A 69 -42.43 39.78 0.73
C LYS A 69 -43.33 38.74 1.41
N ARG A 70 -42.75 37.76 2.10
CA ARG A 70 -43.50 36.69 2.77
C ARG A 70 -43.53 36.83 4.28
N ASN A 71 -42.98 37.92 4.82
CA ASN A 71 -42.85 38.17 6.24
C ASN A 71 -42.21 37.00 7.02
N ILE A 72 -41.13 36.43 6.47
CA ILE A 72 -40.38 35.31 7.07
C ILE A 72 -39.00 35.79 7.49
N GLN A 73 -38.54 35.35 8.67
CA GLN A 73 -37.22 35.67 9.22
C GLN A 73 -36.10 35.24 8.26
N CYS A 74 -35.27 36.21 7.84
CA CYS A 74 -34.17 35.99 6.92
C CYS A 74 -32.85 35.78 7.68
N VAL A 75 -32.47 34.51 7.87
CA VAL A 75 -31.23 34.13 8.57
C VAL A 75 -30.19 33.62 7.56
N GLN A 76 -28.98 34.17 7.62
CA GLN A 76 -27.85 33.70 6.82
C GLN A 76 -27.31 32.38 7.40
N PRO A 77 -26.86 31.41 6.58
CA PRO A 77 -26.22 30.21 7.11
C PRO A 77 -24.93 30.60 7.85
N LEU A 78 -24.79 30.22 9.12
CA LEU A 78 -23.49 30.23 9.78
C LEU A 78 -22.57 29.24 9.05
N HIS A 79 -21.34 29.67 8.80
CA HIS A 79 -20.38 29.06 7.89
C HIS A 79 -19.91 27.69 8.43
N GLN A 80 -20.60 26.60 8.08
CA GLN A 80 -19.99 25.26 8.12
C GLN A 80 -19.06 25.14 6.91
N TYR A 81 -17.76 25.23 7.19
CA TYR A 81 -16.61 24.85 6.35
C TYR A 81 -16.82 24.84 4.82
N ASP A 82 -16.58 26.00 4.20
CA ASP A 82 -16.15 26.07 2.80
C ASP A 82 -14.63 26.31 2.78
N VAL A 83 -13.89 25.32 2.27
CA VAL A 83 -12.47 25.41 1.92
C VAL A 83 -12.34 26.40 0.77
N SER A 84 -11.55 27.46 0.94
CA SER A 84 -11.06 28.31 -0.16
C SER A 84 -9.58 28.05 -0.42
N PRO A 85 -9.11 28.12 -1.69
CA PRO A 85 -7.71 27.89 -2.05
C PRO A 85 -6.89 29.19 -1.97
N GLY A 86 -5.75 29.16 -1.27
CA GLY A 86 -4.70 30.19 -1.29
C GLY A 86 -3.37 29.53 -0.94
N LEU A 87 -2.47 29.32 -1.92
CA LEU A 87 -1.34 30.17 -2.30
C LEU A 87 -0.20 30.22 -1.26
N SER A 88 0.88 29.50 -1.62
CA SER A 88 2.31 29.61 -1.26
C SER A 88 2.75 30.15 0.11
N ALA A 89 3.34 29.22 0.87
CA ALA A 89 4.58 29.28 1.66
C ALA A 89 4.82 30.45 2.65
N THR A 90 4.94 30.11 3.94
CA THR A 90 6.14 30.36 4.78
C THR A 90 5.90 29.78 6.17
N SER A 91 6.97 29.27 6.81
CA SER A 91 7.15 28.89 8.22
C SER A 91 5.88 28.79 9.08
N ALA A 92 5.65 27.64 9.72
CA ALA A 92 4.67 27.47 10.79
C ALA A 92 4.70 28.64 11.80
N ARG A 93 3.90 29.68 11.54
CA ARG A 93 3.54 30.66 12.53
C ARG A 93 2.44 29.99 13.33
N PHE A 94 2.62 29.96 14.65
CA PHE A 94 1.59 29.57 15.59
C PHE A 94 0.41 30.54 15.46
N GLU A 95 -0.44 30.36 14.46
CA GLU A 95 -1.76 30.97 14.45
C GLU A 95 -2.61 30.20 15.44
N ILE A 96 -2.81 30.80 16.61
CA ILE A 96 -3.74 30.28 17.62
C ILE A 96 -5.13 30.38 17.00
N ASP A 97 -5.68 29.22 16.61
CA ASP A 97 -7.08 29.09 16.20
C ASP A 97 -7.97 29.69 17.31
N PRO A 98 -8.85 30.66 17.01
CA PRO A 98 -9.74 31.27 17.99
C PRO A 98 -10.74 30.27 18.63
N ASN A 99 -10.85 29.04 18.14
CA ASN A 99 -11.60 27.98 18.80
C ASN A 99 -10.96 26.59 18.60
N PRO A 100 -9.86 26.27 19.31
CA PRO A 100 -9.15 25.02 19.11
C PRO A 100 -10.01 23.84 19.60
N GLN A 101 -10.66 23.14 18.67
CA GLN A 101 -11.38 21.92 18.99
C GLN A 101 -10.40 20.76 19.15
N ILE A 102 -10.06 20.46 20.40
CA ILE A 102 -9.22 19.31 20.74
C ILE A 102 -10.07 18.04 20.62
N SER A 103 -9.75 17.18 19.66
CA SER A 103 -10.36 15.86 19.54
C SER A 103 -9.72 14.90 20.54
N LEU A 104 -10.46 14.58 21.63
CA LEU A 104 -10.02 13.59 22.63
C LEU A 104 -9.76 12.21 22.00
N LEU A 105 -10.53 11.84 20.97
CA LEU A 105 -10.33 10.58 20.25
C LEU A 105 -8.99 10.58 19.51
N HIS A 106 -8.59 11.68 18.85
CA HIS A 106 -7.29 11.74 18.20
C HIS A 106 -6.14 11.69 19.22
N LEU A 107 -6.30 12.31 20.39
CA LEU A 107 -5.32 12.20 21.48
C LEU A 107 -5.22 10.78 22.03
N GLU A 108 -6.35 10.09 22.21
CA GLU A 108 -6.41 8.68 22.61
C GLU A 108 -5.68 7.79 21.59
N LEU A 109 -5.98 7.96 20.30
CA LEU A 109 -5.32 7.22 19.21
C LEU A 109 -3.82 7.51 19.14
N PHE A 110 -3.40 8.77 19.32
CA PHE A 110 -1.98 9.13 19.32
C PHE A 110 -1.24 8.54 20.53
N ASN A 111 -1.86 8.54 21.71
CA ASN A 111 -1.31 7.89 22.88
C ASN A 111 -1.14 6.38 22.65
N HIS A 112 -2.15 5.72 22.06
CA HIS A 112 -2.07 4.31 21.69
C HIS A 112 -1.00 4.03 20.62
N TRP A 113 -0.82 4.95 19.68
CA TRP A 113 0.28 4.89 18.72
C TRP A 113 1.63 4.82 19.42
N ASP A 114 1.90 5.77 20.33
CA ASP A 114 3.20 5.89 21.00
C ASP A 114 3.47 4.77 21.99
N LYS A 115 2.44 4.30 22.71
CA LYS A 115 2.61 3.29 23.77
C LYS A 115 2.62 1.85 23.25
N GLU A 116 1.82 1.56 22.23
CA GLU A 116 1.55 0.17 21.85
C GLU A 116 1.73 -0.08 20.34
N THR A 117 1.19 0.77 19.48
CA THR A 117 1.13 0.44 18.04
C THR A 117 2.51 0.47 17.39
N ARG A 118 3.30 1.53 17.60
CA ARG A 118 4.56 1.72 16.85
C ARG A 118 5.61 0.62 17.11
N SER A 119 5.57 -0.03 18.28
CA SER A 119 6.52 -1.11 18.62
C SER A 119 6.17 -2.45 17.98
N THR A 120 4.95 -2.59 17.45
CA THR A 120 4.48 -3.77 16.72
C THR A 120 4.77 -3.73 15.22
N LEU A 121 5.25 -2.58 14.71
CA LEU A 121 5.53 -2.38 13.29
C LEU A 121 6.99 -2.72 12.96
N THR A 122 7.21 -3.16 11.73
CA THR A 122 8.55 -3.40 11.16
C THR A 122 9.33 -2.09 11.03
N PHE A 123 10.66 -2.15 10.99
CA PHE A 123 11.54 -0.98 10.94
C PHE A 123 11.40 -0.04 12.15
N PRO A 124 11.63 -0.53 13.39
CA PRO A 124 11.41 0.24 14.62
C PRO A 124 12.17 1.57 14.68
N GLN A 125 13.31 1.66 13.99
CA GLN A 125 14.13 2.87 13.88
C GLN A 125 13.45 4.02 13.13
N VAL A 126 12.52 3.72 12.22
CA VAL A 126 11.86 4.71 11.36
C VAL A 126 10.77 5.48 12.12
N TRP A 127 10.01 4.79 12.97
CA TRP A 127 8.79 5.34 13.57
C TRP A 127 9.00 6.55 14.48
N PRO A 128 10.07 6.69 15.28
CA PRO A 128 10.33 7.90 16.03
C PRO A 128 10.42 9.15 15.15
N VAL A 129 11.14 9.06 14.03
CA VAL A 129 11.30 10.17 13.08
C VAL A 129 9.97 10.48 12.38
N VAL A 130 9.29 9.46 11.87
CA VAL A 130 7.96 9.58 11.23
C VAL A 130 6.94 10.21 12.19
N THR A 131 6.95 9.81 13.47
CA THR A 131 6.06 10.38 14.49
C THR A 131 6.32 11.87 14.71
N GLN A 132 7.59 12.31 14.73
CA GLN A 132 7.91 13.73 14.82
C GLN A 132 7.46 14.52 13.60
N ARG A 133 7.63 13.96 12.39
CA ARG A 133 7.14 14.59 11.15
C ARG A 133 5.63 14.80 11.14
N ALA A 134 4.88 13.97 11.87
CA ALA A 134 3.43 14.07 11.93
C ALA A 134 2.90 15.37 12.56
N PHE A 135 3.70 16.06 13.36
CA PHE A 135 3.32 17.37 13.90
C PHE A 135 3.42 18.52 12.88
N HIS A 136 4.01 18.27 11.71
CA HIS A 136 4.19 19.26 10.65
C HIS A 136 3.31 19.00 9.42
N GLU A 137 2.80 17.78 9.27
CA GLU A 137 2.12 17.34 8.06
C GLU A 137 0.85 16.54 8.38
N ASP A 138 -0.31 17.03 7.94
CA ASP A 138 -1.62 16.47 8.27
C ASP A 138 -1.83 15.02 7.79
N PHE A 139 -1.24 14.68 6.63
CA PHE A 139 -1.49 13.40 5.96
C PHE A 139 -0.87 12.22 6.72
N ILE A 140 0.35 12.41 7.24
CA ILE A 140 1.06 11.42 8.04
C ILE A 140 0.45 11.30 9.44
N MET A 141 -0.01 12.40 10.06
CA MET A 141 -0.77 12.32 11.31
C MET A 141 -2.05 11.51 11.12
N SER A 142 -2.79 11.80 10.05
CA SER A 142 -4.01 11.04 9.73
C SER A 142 -3.70 9.54 9.52
N ALA A 143 -2.56 9.23 8.89
CA ALA A 143 -2.13 7.84 8.70
C ALA A 143 -1.76 7.15 10.02
N ILE A 144 -0.98 7.80 10.89
CA ILE A 144 -0.61 7.30 12.22
C ILE A 144 -1.86 6.99 13.05
N LEU A 145 -2.78 7.96 13.15
CA LEU A 145 -4.00 7.80 13.94
C LEU A 145 -4.91 6.70 13.35
N SER A 146 -4.95 6.58 12.02
CA SER A 146 -5.68 5.50 11.35
C SER A 146 -5.12 4.12 11.72
N VAL A 147 -3.81 3.91 11.64
CA VAL A 147 -3.17 2.63 11.99
C VAL A 147 -3.38 2.31 13.47
N ALA A 148 -3.27 3.31 14.36
CA ALA A 148 -3.58 3.12 15.77
C ALA A 148 -5.06 2.77 16.01
N GLY A 149 -5.98 3.39 15.27
CA GLY A 149 -7.40 3.07 15.30
C GLY A 149 -7.69 1.65 14.80
N MET A 150 -6.99 1.18 13.76
CA MET A 150 -7.07 -0.20 13.30
C MET A 150 -6.57 -1.17 14.36
N HIS A 151 -5.43 -0.88 14.99
CA HIS A 151 -4.91 -1.70 16.08
C HIS A 151 -5.91 -1.79 17.25
N LEU A 152 -6.46 -0.65 17.71
CA LEU A 152 -7.49 -0.65 18.75
C LEU A 152 -8.77 -1.36 18.33
N ALA A 153 -9.18 -1.28 17.05
CA ALA A 153 -10.33 -2.03 16.56
C ALA A 153 -10.10 -3.55 16.65
N THR A 154 -8.87 -4.04 16.47
CA THR A 154 -8.53 -5.46 16.69
C THR A 154 -8.56 -5.87 18.16
N LEU A 155 -8.14 -4.97 19.07
CA LEU A 155 -8.10 -5.23 20.52
C LEU A 155 -9.48 -5.06 21.18
N CYS A 156 -10.31 -4.18 20.63
CA CYS A 156 -11.62 -3.79 21.17
C CYS A 156 -12.71 -3.89 20.09
N PRO A 157 -13.00 -5.10 19.57
CA PRO A 157 -13.96 -5.29 18.46
C PRO A 157 -15.39 -4.86 18.80
N GLN A 158 -15.72 -4.79 20.09
CA GLN A 158 -17.03 -4.33 20.58
C GLN A 158 -17.26 -2.83 20.38
N SER A 159 -16.20 -2.05 20.16
CA SER A 159 -16.28 -0.60 20.02
C SER A 159 -16.14 -0.19 18.56
N SER A 160 -17.28 0.15 17.92
CA SER A 160 -17.30 0.63 16.53
C SER A 160 -16.64 2.00 16.34
N LYS A 161 -16.35 2.73 17.43
CA LYS A 161 -15.72 4.07 17.35
C LYS A 161 -14.34 4.01 16.70
N TYR A 162 -13.54 2.98 17.00
CA TYR A 162 -12.18 2.87 16.51
C TYR A 162 -12.12 2.48 15.04
N SER A 163 -12.95 1.52 14.61
CA SER A 163 -13.05 1.14 13.20
C SER A 163 -13.60 2.28 12.34
N HIS A 164 -14.60 3.02 12.84
CA HIS A 164 -15.12 4.20 12.15
C HIS A 164 -14.07 5.32 12.02
N ALA A 165 -13.37 5.63 13.12
CA ALA A 165 -12.31 6.63 13.12
C ALA A 165 -11.17 6.24 12.17
N ALA A 166 -10.71 4.98 12.23
CA ALA A 166 -9.69 4.46 11.35
C ALA A 166 -10.07 4.64 9.87
N MET A 167 -11.30 4.28 9.48
CA MET A 167 -11.77 4.43 8.11
C MET A 167 -11.78 5.90 7.64
N GLN A 168 -12.27 6.83 8.48
CA GLN A 168 -12.29 8.25 8.14
C GLN A 168 -10.88 8.84 8.02
N LEU A 169 -9.99 8.47 8.94
CA LEU A 169 -8.61 8.92 8.99
C LEU A 169 -7.80 8.34 7.82
N MET A 170 -8.02 7.08 7.45
CA MET A 170 -7.48 6.45 6.24
C MET A 170 -7.88 7.23 4.99
N ALA A 171 -9.17 7.53 4.82
CA ALA A 171 -9.66 8.31 3.68
C ALA A 171 -9.04 9.73 3.64
N LYS A 172 -8.91 10.39 4.79
CA LYS A 172 -8.21 11.69 4.90
C LYS A 172 -6.74 11.55 4.52
N ALA A 173 -6.04 10.55 5.05
CA ALA A 173 -4.63 10.28 4.79
C ALA A 173 -4.36 10.06 3.31
N ILE A 174 -5.09 9.15 2.65
CA ILE A 174 -4.93 8.84 1.22
C ILE A 174 -5.16 10.09 0.36
N ARG A 175 -6.23 10.86 0.65
CA ARG A 175 -6.56 12.08 -0.11
C ARG A 175 -5.43 13.11 -0.04
N LEU A 176 -4.93 13.40 1.16
CA LEU A 176 -3.87 14.39 1.37
C LEU A 176 -2.51 13.89 0.90
N PHE A 177 -2.23 12.60 1.06
CA PHE A 177 -1.02 11.96 0.55
C PHE A 177 -0.92 12.10 -0.96
N ARG A 178 -1.99 11.82 -1.70
CA ARG A 178 -2.03 11.99 -3.17
C ARG A 178 -1.76 13.44 -3.61
N GLN A 179 -2.26 14.42 -2.86
CA GLN A 179 -2.00 15.84 -3.15
C GLN A 179 -0.51 16.19 -2.97
N ASN A 180 0.14 15.62 -1.95
CA ASN A 180 1.57 15.84 -1.70
C ASN A 180 2.47 15.05 -2.65
N LEU A 181 2.07 13.85 -3.09
CA LEU A 181 2.78 13.11 -4.14
C LEU A 181 2.81 13.85 -5.49
N SER A 182 1.88 14.78 -5.72
CA SER A 182 1.86 15.59 -6.94
C SER A 182 2.89 16.74 -6.90
N ARG A 183 3.56 16.95 -5.76
CA ARG A 183 4.57 17.98 -5.56
C ARG A 183 5.98 17.37 -5.70
N PRO A 184 7.00 18.16 -6.09
CA PRO A 184 8.38 17.71 -6.08
C PRO A 184 8.81 17.27 -4.68
N PHE A 185 9.54 16.16 -4.60
CA PHE A 185 10.03 15.65 -3.33
C PHE A 185 11.14 16.55 -2.80
N THR A 186 11.01 16.99 -1.55
CA THR A 186 12.05 17.76 -0.85
C THR A 186 12.39 17.13 0.49
N LYS A 187 13.55 17.47 1.06
CA LYS A 187 13.99 16.94 2.35
C LYS A 187 13.01 17.17 3.50
N ASP A 188 12.18 18.21 3.42
CA ASP A 188 11.28 18.60 4.50
C ASP A 188 10.11 17.62 4.67
N HIS A 189 9.62 17.04 3.57
CA HIS A 189 8.42 16.20 3.57
C HIS A 189 8.66 14.78 3.02
N CYS A 190 9.83 14.49 2.45
CA CYS A 190 10.12 13.19 1.83
C CYS A 190 10.07 12.02 2.84
N GLU A 191 10.53 12.25 4.08
CA GLU A 191 10.39 11.26 5.16
C GLU A 191 8.93 11.02 5.54
N ALA A 192 8.10 12.08 5.52
CA ALA A 192 6.68 11.97 5.78
C ALA A 192 5.96 11.22 4.66
N LEU A 193 6.33 11.45 3.39
CA LEU A 193 5.81 10.71 2.24
C LEU A 193 6.14 9.23 2.34
N MET A 194 7.40 8.88 2.61
CA MET A 194 7.82 7.48 2.75
C MET A 194 7.10 6.82 3.94
N GLY A 195 7.11 7.45 5.11
CA GLY A 195 6.42 6.94 6.30
C GLY A 195 4.92 6.72 6.06
N THR A 196 4.27 7.64 5.34
CA THR A 196 2.85 7.49 4.98
C THR A 196 2.63 6.33 4.00
N ALA A 197 3.50 6.15 3.00
CA ALA A 197 3.41 5.03 2.07
C ALA A 197 3.48 3.68 2.81
N LEU A 198 4.38 3.56 3.79
CA LEU A 198 4.51 2.38 4.64
C LEU A 198 3.26 2.16 5.52
N LEU A 199 2.71 3.23 6.12
CA LEU A 199 1.49 3.14 6.92
C LEU A 199 0.26 2.77 6.07
N ILE A 200 0.14 3.28 4.84
CA ILE A 200 -0.92 2.89 3.90
C ILE A 200 -0.81 1.40 3.56
N ASN A 201 0.41 0.87 3.44
CA ASN A 201 0.61 -0.57 3.25
C ASN A 201 0.15 -1.39 4.46
N TYR A 202 0.37 -0.89 5.69
CA TYR A 202 -0.24 -1.51 6.88
C TYR A 202 -1.77 -1.47 6.85
N MET A 203 -2.36 -0.36 6.41
CA MET A 203 -3.81 -0.26 6.26
C MET A 203 -4.34 -1.26 5.22
N SER A 204 -3.66 -1.43 4.09
CA SER A 204 -4.06 -2.40 3.07
C SER A 204 -3.92 -3.85 3.53
N TRP A 205 -2.97 -4.15 4.43
CA TRP A 205 -2.86 -5.46 5.10
C TRP A 205 -4.03 -5.78 6.04
N VAL A 206 -4.66 -4.76 6.62
CA VAL A 206 -5.83 -4.93 7.51
C VAL A 206 -7.14 -4.94 6.72
N ASP A 207 -7.22 -4.20 5.61
CA ASP A 207 -8.45 -4.01 4.84
C ASP A 207 -8.90 -5.29 4.12
N LEU A 208 -10.04 -5.84 4.53
CA LEU A 208 -10.71 -6.97 3.89
C LEU A 208 -12.09 -6.57 3.31
N GLY A 209 -12.40 -5.28 3.24
CA GLY A 209 -13.73 -4.79 2.82
C GLY A 209 -14.11 -5.15 1.39
N PHE A 210 -13.15 -5.56 0.55
CA PHE A 210 -13.42 -6.07 -0.80
C PHE A 210 -14.20 -7.40 -0.81
N LEU A 211 -14.16 -8.16 0.28
CA LEU A 211 -14.87 -9.43 0.41
C LEU A 211 -16.39 -9.25 0.63
N ASP A 212 -16.81 -8.11 1.19
CA ASP A 212 -18.22 -7.85 1.54
C ASP A 212 -19.13 -7.73 0.30
N GLY A 213 -18.58 -7.40 -0.87
CA GLY A 213 -19.31 -7.22 -2.13
C GLY A 213 -19.79 -8.51 -2.80
N GLY A 214 -19.31 -9.69 -2.37
CA GLY A 214 -19.61 -10.99 -2.99
C GLY A 214 -20.98 -11.57 -2.66
N THR A 215 -21.70 -11.04 -1.66
CA THR A 215 -22.95 -11.63 -1.15
C THR A 215 -24.20 -11.34 -1.98
N THR A 216 -24.12 -10.48 -3.01
CA THR A 216 -25.30 -10.02 -3.79
C THR A 216 -25.39 -10.55 -5.21
N SER A 217 -24.38 -11.27 -5.69
CA SER A 217 -24.37 -11.90 -7.02
C SER A 217 -23.85 -13.32 -6.89
N GLY A 218 -24.67 -14.32 -7.21
CA GLY A 218 -24.44 -15.76 -7.00
C GLY A 218 -23.27 -16.41 -7.76
N SER A 219 -22.09 -15.80 -7.68
CA SER A 219 -20.79 -16.35 -8.09
C SER A 219 -19.92 -16.38 -6.84
N ASP A 220 -19.84 -17.55 -6.19
CA ASP A 220 -18.98 -17.86 -5.02
C ASP A 220 -17.46 -17.73 -5.30
N SER A 221 -17.07 -17.18 -6.45
CA SER A 221 -15.70 -17.11 -6.93
C SER A 221 -14.92 -15.97 -6.27
N LEU A 222 -13.73 -16.27 -5.73
CA LEU A 222 -12.85 -15.29 -5.11
C LEU A 222 -12.34 -14.25 -6.13
N ASN A 223 -12.69 -12.97 -5.93
CA ASN A 223 -12.28 -11.87 -6.81
C ASN A 223 -11.17 -11.00 -6.18
N LEU A 224 -9.92 -11.24 -6.60
CA LEU A 224 -8.74 -10.50 -6.12
C LEU A 224 -8.48 -9.19 -6.86
N VAL A 225 -9.26 -8.83 -7.89
CA VAL A 225 -9.08 -7.56 -8.63
C VAL A 225 -9.28 -6.35 -7.72
N GLN A 226 -10.15 -6.48 -6.71
CA GLN A 226 -10.48 -5.41 -5.77
C GLN A 226 -9.54 -5.34 -4.57
N ASP A 227 -8.67 -6.35 -4.38
CA ASP A 227 -7.71 -6.37 -3.27
C ASP A 227 -6.66 -5.25 -3.45
N GLN A 228 -6.74 -4.24 -2.60
CA GLN A 228 -5.88 -3.07 -2.66
C GLN A 228 -4.46 -3.36 -2.17
N LEU A 229 -4.21 -4.50 -1.50
CA LEU A 229 -2.89 -4.85 -0.99
C LEU A 229 -1.86 -4.82 -2.13
N PHE A 230 -1.99 -5.69 -3.12
CA PHE A 230 -1.01 -5.80 -4.20
C PHE A 230 -0.95 -4.55 -5.10
N LEU A 231 -2.09 -3.87 -5.29
CA LEU A 231 -2.13 -2.66 -6.12
C LEU A 231 -1.37 -1.50 -5.47
N LEU A 232 -1.68 -1.20 -4.20
CA LEU A 232 -1.12 -0.05 -3.50
C LEU A 232 0.34 -0.26 -3.09
N SER A 233 0.73 -1.50 -2.74
CA SER A 233 2.11 -1.80 -2.32
C SER A 233 3.14 -1.49 -3.41
N SER A 234 2.76 -1.63 -4.70
CA SER A 234 3.64 -1.28 -5.82
C SER A 234 4.00 0.22 -5.88
N GLY A 235 3.15 1.08 -5.31
CA GLY A 235 3.40 2.53 -5.20
C GLY A 235 4.56 2.88 -4.26
N ILE A 236 4.86 2.04 -3.27
CA ILE A 236 5.98 2.25 -2.34
C ILE A 236 7.30 2.31 -3.10
N LEU A 237 7.48 1.50 -4.13
CA LEU A 237 8.68 1.51 -4.96
C LEU A 237 8.85 2.87 -5.65
N GLN A 238 7.79 3.46 -6.16
CA GLN A 238 7.87 4.75 -6.82
C GLN A 238 8.31 5.85 -5.85
N VAL A 239 7.71 5.87 -4.65
CA VAL A 239 8.08 6.78 -3.57
C VAL A 239 9.54 6.55 -3.17
N TRP A 240 9.98 5.29 -3.05
CA TRP A 240 11.35 4.92 -2.71
C TRP A 240 12.36 5.40 -3.76
N PHE A 241 12.11 5.18 -5.05
CA PHE A 241 13.02 5.58 -6.11
C PHE A 241 13.13 7.11 -6.27
N GLN A 242 12.10 7.85 -5.87
CA GLN A 242 12.13 9.32 -5.81
C GLN A 242 12.79 9.85 -4.53
N ALA A 243 12.57 9.16 -3.40
CA ALA A 243 13.02 9.59 -2.08
C ALA A 243 14.49 9.23 -1.78
N MET A 244 14.94 8.05 -2.21
CA MET A 244 16.23 7.49 -1.81
C MET A 244 17.44 8.37 -2.19
N PRO A 245 17.49 9.04 -3.36
CA PRO A 245 18.58 9.98 -3.65
C PRO A 245 18.64 11.14 -2.64
N ILE A 246 17.49 11.69 -2.25
CA ILE A 246 17.39 12.77 -1.26
C ILE A 246 17.84 12.27 0.12
N PHE A 247 17.42 11.07 0.51
CA PHE A 247 17.82 10.45 1.78
C PHE A 247 19.34 10.24 1.88
N ILE A 248 19.98 9.88 0.77
CA ILE A 248 21.43 9.69 0.71
C ILE A 248 22.17 11.03 0.79
N ASP A 249 21.65 12.06 0.13
CA ASP A 249 22.30 13.38 0.05
C ASP A 249 22.17 14.19 1.34
N GLU A 250 20.97 14.23 1.91
CA GLU A 250 20.64 15.06 3.07
C GLU A 250 20.75 14.31 4.39
N GLY A 251 20.91 12.97 4.33
CA GLY A 251 20.90 12.09 5.48
C GLY A 251 19.48 11.81 5.98
N SER A 252 19.14 10.53 6.12
CA SER A 252 17.84 10.11 6.65
C SER A 252 17.94 8.74 7.30
N VAL A 253 17.07 8.47 8.28
CA VAL A 253 16.93 7.16 8.92
C VAL A 253 16.61 6.04 7.91
N PHE A 254 15.92 6.38 6.81
CA PHE A 254 15.58 5.44 5.75
C PHE A 254 16.80 4.88 4.99
N THR A 255 17.96 5.53 5.08
CA THR A 255 19.20 5.00 4.48
C THR A 255 19.68 3.72 5.17
N GLN A 256 19.33 3.50 6.44
CA GLN A 256 19.73 2.29 7.16
C GLN A 256 19.04 1.03 6.63
N ILE A 257 17.83 1.16 6.10
CA ILE A 257 17.05 0.05 5.52
C ILE A 257 17.81 -0.63 4.37
N VAL A 258 18.68 0.12 3.66
CA VAL A 258 19.50 -0.42 2.57
C VAL A 258 20.48 -1.50 3.04
N TYR A 259 20.86 -1.47 4.32
CA TYR A 259 21.79 -2.43 4.90
C TYR A 259 21.11 -3.65 5.51
N GLU A 260 19.78 -3.60 5.68
CA GLU A 260 19.00 -4.74 6.16
C GLU A 260 18.64 -5.62 4.97
N ASN A 261 18.97 -6.92 5.05
CA ASN A 261 18.57 -7.90 4.06
C ASN A 261 17.93 -9.10 4.75
N PRO A 262 16.66 -8.96 5.20
CA PRO A 262 15.98 -9.99 5.97
C PRO A 262 15.94 -11.34 5.24
N ARG A 263 15.86 -11.31 3.90
CA ARG A 263 15.89 -12.53 3.09
C ARG A 263 17.24 -13.25 3.20
N LEU A 264 18.36 -12.54 2.99
CA LEU A 264 19.69 -13.16 3.09
C LEU A 264 19.96 -13.68 4.49
N ASP A 265 19.57 -12.94 5.52
CA ASP A 265 19.75 -13.38 6.91
C ASP A 265 18.98 -14.68 7.21
N ILE A 266 17.77 -14.82 6.66
CA ILE A 266 16.98 -16.06 6.77
C ILE A 266 17.65 -17.18 5.96
N GLU A 267 18.07 -16.93 4.72
CA GLU A 267 18.76 -17.90 3.87
C GLU A 267 20.03 -18.43 4.55
N ASP A 268 20.89 -17.54 5.06
CA ASP A 268 22.12 -17.89 5.77
C ASP A 268 21.84 -18.72 7.02
N ALA A 269 20.77 -18.41 7.76
CA ALA A 269 20.39 -19.16 8.94
C ALA A 269 19.85 -20.57 8.60
N LEU A 270 19.08 -20.70 7.53
CA LEU A 270 18.58 -21.98 7.02
C LEU A 270 19.73 -22.87 6.52
N VAL A 271 20.68 -22.31 5.74
CA VAL A 271 21.85 -23.05 5.27
C VAL A 271 22.69 -23.55 6.43
N LYS A 272 22.85 -22.76 7.51
CA LYS A 272 23.61 -23.17 8.71
C LYS A 272 23.01 -24.39 9.43
N ILE A 273 21.71 -24.60 9.32
CA ILE A 273 21.04 -25.78 9.89
C ILE A 273 20.85 -26.92 8.89
N GLY A 274 21.46 -26.82 7.70
CA GLY A 274 21.44 -27.86 6.66
C GLY A 274 20.21 -27.84 5.76
N GLU A 275 19.40 -26.78 5.80
CA GLU A 275 18.20 -26.64 4.99
C GLU A 275 18.52 -25.92 3.67
N ASP A 276 17.91 -26.35 2.57
CA ASP A 276 17.96 -25.64 1.28
C ASP A 276 16.87 -24.55 1.24
N PRO A 277 17.23 -23.25 1.27
CA PRO A 277 16.25 -22.17 1.21
C PRO A 277 15.47 -22.11 -0.10
N ALA A 278 15.95 -22.76 -1.17
CA ALA A 278 15.33 -22.78 -2.49
C ALA A 278 14.50 -24.04 -2.78
N ARG A 279 14.35 -24.97 -1.82
CA ARG A 279 13.71 -26.27 -2.05
C ARG A 279 12.28 -26.21 -2.60
N PHE A 280 11.55 -25.12 -2.32
CA PHE A 280 10.18 -24.93 -2.82
C PHE A 280 10.12 -24.40 -4.26
N VAL A 281 11.22 -23.86 -4.80
CA VAL A 281 11.24 -23.30 -6.17
C VAL A 281 10.88 -24.37 -7.20
N LYS A 282 11.50 -25.55 -7.12
CA LYS A 282 11.25 -26.64 -8.07
C LYS A 282 9.79 -27.14 -8.03
N PRO A 283 9.19 -27.48 -6.87
CA PRO A 283 7.77 -27.84 -6.78
C PRO A 283 6.82 -26.81 -7.42
N PHE A 284 7.00 -25.51 -7.14
CA PHE A 284 6.17 -24.48 -7.77
C PHE A 284 6.40 -24.36 -9.28
N MET A 285 7.61 -24.60 -9.77
CA MET A 285 7.85 -24.62 -11.20
C MET A 285 7.25 -25.85 -11.88
N THR A 286 7.18 -27.00 -11.21
CA THR A 286 6.43 -28.16 -11.71
C THR A 286 4.94 -27.83 -11.86
N ILE A 287 4.34 -27.18 -10.85
CA ILE A 287 2.94 -26.70 -10.93
C ILE A 287 2.77 -25.69 -12.07
N TRP A 288 3.75 -24.81 -12.29
CA TRP A 288 3.70 -23.87 -13.40
C TRP A 288 3.67 -24.56 -14.76
N ASP A 289 4.48 -25.60 -14.93
CA ASP A 289 4.62 -26.34 -16.18
C ASP A 289 3.46 -27.34 -16.39
N ASP A 290 2.66 -27.64 -15.36
CA ASP A 290 1.47 -28.50 -15.43
C ASP A 290 0.26 -27.77 -16.09
N PRO A 291 -0.28 -28.30 -17.21
CA PRO A 291 -1.45 -27.73 -17.89
C PRO A 291 -2.71 -27.63 -17.03
N HIS A 292 -2.91 -28.47 -16.02
CA HIS A 292 -4.12 -28.44 -15.18
C HIS A 292 -4.25 -27.12 -14.41
N TYR A 293 -3.13 -26.49 -14.07
CA TYR A 293 -3.10 -25.23 -13.33
C TYR A 293 -3.15 -23.99 -14.23
N GLN A 294 -3.20 -24.15 -15.56
CA GLN A 294 -3.30 -23.03 -16.50
C GLN A 294 -4.74 -22.53 -16.68
N THR A 295 -5.69 -23.04 -15.89
CA THR A 295 -7.10 -22.62 -15.92
C THR A 295 -7.26 -21.19 -15.40
N LEU A 296 -7.84 -20.33 -16.24
CA LEU A 296 -8.28 -18.99 -15.86
C LEU A 296 -9.73 -19.06 -15.34
N SER A 297 -9.99 -18.50 -14.15
CA SER A 297 -11.38 -18.15 -13.80
C SER A 297 -11.79 -16.92 -14.60
N CYS A 298 -13.00 -16.97 -15.17
CA CYS A 298 -13.38 -16.28 -16.40
C CYS A 298 -13.56 -14.74 -16.29
N LYS A 299 -13.34 -14.06 -17.44
CA LYS A 299 -13.80 -12.70 -17.86
C LYS A 299 -13.24 -11.49 -17.11
N SER A 300 -12.18 -10.87 -17.64
CA SER A 300 -12.09 -9.41 -17.63
C SER A 300 -11.31 -8.86 -18.82
N THR A 301 -11.90 -7.82 -19.43
CA THR A 301 -11.30 -6.88 -20.39
C THR A 301 -10.00 -6.31 -19.83
N GLU A 302 -8.98 -6.16 -20.68
CA GLU A 302 -7.70 -5.49 -20.36
C GLU A 302 -7.93 -4.26 -19.48
N THR A 303 -7.62 -4.37 -18.18
CA THR A 303 -7.85 -3.29 -17.22
C THR A 303 -6.66 -2.32 -17.22
N VAL A 304 -7.00 -1.04 -17.24
CA VAL A 304 -6.09 0.13 -17.19
C VAL A 304 -5.10 0.11 -16.00
N HIS A 305 -5.38 -0.68 -14.96
CA HIS A 305 -4.56 -0.83 -13.75
C HIS A 305 -3.18 -1.49 -13.97
N SER A 306 -2.97 -2.14 -15.12
CA SER A 306 -1.70 -2.74 -15.50
C SER A 306 -0.54 -1.71 -15.53
N GLY A 307 -0.77 -0.48 -15.98
CA GLY A 307 0.32 0.48 -16.20
C GLY A 307 1.18 0.79 -14.95
N ALA A 308 0.56 0.99 -13.79
CA ALA A 308 1.25 1.38 -12.56
C ALA A 308 2.10 0.24 -11.97
N THR A 309 1.55 -0.98 -11.98
CA THR A 309 2.28 -2.17 -11.49
C THR A 309 3.41 -2.55 -12.44
N PHE A 310 3.25 -2.33 -13.75
CA PHE A 310 4.32 -2.51 -14.73
C PHE A 310 5.44 -1.47 -14.59
N TYR A 311 5.14 -0.22 -14.25
CA TYR A 311 6.18 0.77 -13.96
C TYR A 311 7.01 0.36 -12.74
N ALA A 312 6.35 -0.01 -11.63
CA ALA A 312 7.02 -0.53 -10.44
C ALA A 312 7.88 -1.78 -10.74
N TRP A 313 7.37 -2.68 -11.59
CA TRP A 313 8.09 -3.86 -12.06
C TRP A 313 9.38 -3.51 -12.80
N ARG A 314 9.34 -2.52 -13.70
CA ARG A 314 10.53 -2.06 -14.43
C ARG A 314 11.59 -1.47 -13.50
N LEU A 315 11.17 -0.73 -12.47
CA LEU A 315 12.08 -0.22 -11.43
C LEU A 315 12.76 -1.37 -10.67
N LEU A 316 12.00 -2.38 -10.24
CA LEU A 316 12.55 -3.57 -9.58
C LEU A 316 13.54 -4.34 -10.46
N LEU A 317 13.19 -4.58 -11.73
CA LEU A 317 14.10 -5.23 -12.67
C LEU A 317 15.40 -4.43 -12.85
N GLY A 318 15.26 -3.11 -12.98
CA GLY A 318 16.40 -2.21 -13.12
C GLY A 318 17.39 -2.37 -11.98
N ILE A 319 16.91 -2.29 -10.73
CA ILE A 319 17.80 -2.38 -9.56
C ILE A 319 18.39 -3.76 -9.36
N GLN A 320 17.62 -4.83 -9.65
CA GLN A 320 18.11 -6.19 -9.56
C GLN A 320 19.22 -6.48 -10.57
N SER A 321 19.05 -6.03 -11.82
CA SER A 321 20.07 -6.21 -12.87
C SER A 321 21.39 -5.51 -12.56
N GLU A 322 21.32 -4.34 -11.93
CA GLU A 322 22.50 -3.58 -11.53
C GLU A 322 23.22 -4.20 -10.31
N LEU A 323 22.46 -4.80 -9.39
CA LEU A 323 23.03 -5.52 -8.24
C LEU A 323 23.71 -6.83 -8.66
N THR A 324 23.15 -7.58 -9.60
CA THR A 324 23.77 -8.82 -10.11
C THR A 324 25.04 -8.55 -10.92
N CYS A 325 25.07 -7.50 -11.75
CA CYS A 325 26.28 -7.08 -12.45
C CYS A 325 27.44 -6.74 -11.49
N ARG A 326 27.16 -6.16 -10.32
CA ARG A 326 28.18 -5.79 -9.34
C ARG A 326 28.77 -6.98 -8.58
N ASN A 327 27.97 -7.99 -8.28
CA ASN A 327 28.43 -9.22 -7.63
C ASN A 327 29.31 -10.09 -8.54
N SER A 328 29.45 -9.72 -9.82
CA SER A 328 30.27 -10.42 -10.82
C SER A 328 31.71 -9.88 -10.91
N LEU A 329 32.07 -8.81 -10.18
CA LEU A 329 33.44 -8.27 -10.13
C LEU A 329 34.25 -8.87 -8.95
N PRO A 330 35.54 -9.20 -9.14
CA PRO A 330 36.37 -9.76 -8.08
C PRO A 330 36.58 -8.76 -6.92
N PRO A 331 36.69 -9.24 -5.66
CA PRO A 331 36.85 -8.38 -4.50
C PRO A 331 38.21 -7.69 -4.54
N ALA A 332 38.21 -6.36 -4.62
CA ALA A 332 39.42 -5.56 -4.40
C ALA A 332 39.86 -5.67 -2.94
N SER A 333 41.15 -5.88 -2.73
CA SER A 333 41.83 -6.11 -1.44
C SER A 333 41.40 -5.10 -0.37
N ALA A 334 40.97 -5.62 0.78
CA ALA A 334 40.53 -4.85 1.94
C ALA A 334 41.72 -4.22 2.68
N SER A 335 41.68 -2.90 2.89
CA SER A 335 42.44 -2.23 3.94
C SER A 335 41.59 -1.12 4.57
N THR A 336 41.33 -1.27 5.88
CA THR A 336 41.14 -0.21 6.89
C THR A 336 40.48 1.10 6.43
N ALA A 337 39.18 1.07 6.09
CA ALA A 337 38.39 2.29 5.88
C ALA A 337 36.86 2.04 6.02
N GLN A 338 36.41 1.57 7.19
CA GLN A 338 35.03 1.13 7.40
C GLN A 338 33.99 2.24 7.09
N GLY A 339 34.26 3.50 7.49
CA GLY A 339 33.37 4.64 7.19
C GLY A 339 33.51 5.25 5.78
N HIS A 340 34.64 5.03 5.10
CA HIS A 340 34.84 5.55 3.73
C HIS A 340 34.19 4.63 2.68
N GLY A 341 34.14 3.32 2.97
CA GLY A 341 33.45 2.33 2.15
C GLY A 341 31.92 2.46 2.16
N GLU A 342 31.32 2.78 3.30
CA GLU A 342 29.86 2.96 3.42
C GLU A 342 29.35 4.17 2.63
N LYS A 343 30.01 5.32 2.76
CA LYS A 343 29.66 6.50 1.96
C LYS A 343 29.81 6.23 0.47
N GLN A 344 30.80 5.44 0.07
CA GLN A 344 30.98 5.05 -1.33
C GLN A 344 29.87 4.10 -1.82
N LYS A 345 29.43 3.14 -0.99
CA LYS A 345 28.29 2.27 -1.29
C LYS A 345 27.00 3.08 -1.49
N LEU A 346 26.71 4.03 -0.60
CA LEU A 346 25.51 4.88 -0.72
C LEU A 346 25.56 5.79 -1.95
N ARG A 347 26.70 6.43 -2.24
CA ARG A 347 26.86 7.22 -3.49
C ARG A 347 26.60 6.36 -4.71
N SER A 348 27.18 5.17 -4.73
CA SER A 348 27.02 4.24 -5.84
C SER A 348 25.58 3.72 -5.99
N LEU A 349 24.85 3.59 -4.89
CA LEU A 349 23.41 3.28 -4.91
C LEU A 349 22.61 4.47 -5.44
N ARG A 350 22.86 5.69 -4.94
CA ARG A 350 22.22 6.93 -5.42
C ARG A 350 22.33 7.06 -6.92
N ASP A 351 23.52 6.87 -7.47
CA ASP A 351 23.76 6.97 -8.91
C ASP A 351 22.94 5.92 -9.68
N THR A 352 22.89 4.68 -9.16
CA THR A 352 22.10 3.60 -9.77
C THR A 352 20.61 3.89 -9.71
N VAL A 353 20.07 4.30 -8.56
CA VAL A 353 18.66 4.70 -8.41
C VAL A 353 18.34 5.85 -9.38
N THR A 354 19.18 6.87 -9.44
CA THR A 354 18.98 8.04 -10.32
C THR A 354 18.97 7.63 -11.80
N ARG A 355 19.90 6.77 -12.22
CA ARG A 355 19.94 6.24 -13.60
C ARG A 355 18.67 5.45 -13.93
N ILE A 356 18.26 4.53 -13.05
CA ILE A 356 17.06 3.70 -13.26
C ILE A 356 15.81 4.58 -13.34
N THR A 357 15.64 5.49 -12.39
CA THR A 357 14.51 6.42 -12.34
C THR A 357 14.45 7.26 -13.63
N THR A 358 15.57 7.85 -14.05
CA THR A 358 15.63 8.66 -15.28
C THR A 358 15.32 7.85 -16.54
N LYS A 359 15.85 6.62 -16.62
CA LYS A 359 15.61 5.69 -17.74
C LYS A 359 14.13 5.39 -17.91
N TYR A 360 13.41 5.12 -16.81
CA TYR A 360 12.02 4.70 -16.89
C TYR A 360 11.01 5.85 -16.86
N ILE A 361 11.36 7.04 -16.35
CA ILE A 361 10.57 8.27 -16.53
C ILE A 361 10.58 8.73 -18.00
N SER A 362 11.74 8.66 -18.65
CA SER A 362 11.92 9.08 -20.05
C SER A 362 11.32 8.10 -21.06
N ALA A 363 11.10 6.85 -20.66
CA ALA A 363 10.48 5.81 -21.49
C ALA A 363 8.94 5.92 -21.57
N SER A 364 8.36 7.07 -21.21
CA SER A 364 6.94 7.42 -21.35
C SER A 364 6.51 7.73 -22.79
N HIS A 365 7.19 7.18 -23.79
CA HIS A 365 6.57 6.94 -25.09
C HIS A 365 5.58 5.77 -24.94
N PRO A 366 4.42 5.80 -25.60
CA PRO A 366 3.54 4.66 -25.69
C PRO A 366 4.24 3.61 -26.56
N VAL A 367 5.14 2.84 -25.94
CA VAL A 367 5.62 1.61 -26.55
C VAL A 367 4.41 0.69 -26.53
N THR A 368 3.83 0.58 -27.72
CA THR A 368 3.17 -0.61 -28.26
C THR A 368 3.07 -1.74 -27.27
N SER A 369 1.84 -2.16 -27.02
CA SER A 369 1.40 -3.42 -26.45
C SER A 369 2.23 -4.63 -26.90
N VAL A 370 3.47 -4.74 -26.43
CA VAL A 370 4.16 -6.03 -26.40
C VAL A 370 3.56 -6.70 -25.18
N ALA A 371 2.51 -7.48 -25.43
CA ALA A 371 2.03 -8.44 -24.46
C ALA A 371 3.26 -9.15 -23.89
N PRO A 372 3.48 -9.12 -22.56
CA PRO A 372 4.62 -9.81 -21.98
C PRO A 372 4.57 -11.26 -22.44
N SER A 373 5.62 -11.72 -23.10
CA SER A 373 5.74 -13.11 -23.54
C SER A 373 5.53 -14.03 -22.34
N SER A 374 4.97 -15.22 -22.53
CA SER A 374 4.85 -16.27 -21.49
C SER A 374 6.15 -16.50 -20.70
N GLN A 375 7.30 -16.30 -21.34
CA GLN A 375 8.62 -16.38 -20.72
C GLN A 375 8.90 -15.28 -19.67
N SER A 376 8.35 -14.08 -19.86
CA SER A 376 8.40 -13.00 -18.87
C SER A 376 7.56 -13.35 -17.64
N ASP A 377 6.41 -13.99 -17.82
CA ASP A 377 5.54 -14.37 -16.70
C ASP A 377 6.18 -15.49 -15.87
N ARG A 378 6.73 -16.50 -16.55
CA ARG A 378 7.44 -17.61 -15.89
C ARG A 378 8.61 -17.10 -15.05
N SER A 379 9.45 -16.22 -15.60
CA SER A 379 10.59 -15.64 -14.86
C SER A 379 10.15 -14.77 -13.67
N ALA A 380 9.04 -14.04 -13.81
CA ALA A 380 8.53 -13.18 -12.76
C ALA A 380 7.97 -14.02 -11.62
N PHE A 381 7.24 -15.09 -11.94
CA PHE A 381 6.74 -16.07 -11.00
C PHE A 381 7.89 -16.73 -10.24
N GLU A 382 8.85 -17.35 -10.93
CA GLU A 382 10.00 -18.03 -10.31
C GLU A 382 10.76 -17.11 -9.35
N ARG A 383 10.94 -15.84 -9.72
CA ARG A 383 11.62 -14.84 -8.89
C ARG A 383 10.84 -14.54 -7.60
N VAL A 384 9.51 -14.44 -7.68
CA VAL A 384 8.67 -14.27 -6.48
C VAL A 384 8.77 -15.49 -5.57
N ILE A 385 8.69 -16.70 -6.14
CA ILE A 385 8.86 -17.95 -5.39
C ILE A 385 10.23 -17.99 -4.71
N ARG A 386 11.31 -17.68 -5.44
CA ARG A 386 12.66 -17.69 -4.87
C ARG A 386 12.83 -16.69 -3.72
N CYS A 387 12.17 -15.54 -3.79
CA CYS A 387 12.18 -14.58 -2.69
C CYS A 387 11.43 -15.08 -1.43
N MET A 388 10.41 -15.91 -1.61
CA MET A 388 9.51 -16.34 -0.52
C MET A 388 9.76 -17.77 -0.03
N SER A 389 10.50 -18.58 -0.81
CA SER A 389 10.90 -19.95 -0.46
C SER A 389 11.54 -20.06 0.94
N PRO A 390 12.42 -19.13 1.38
CA PRO A 390 12.96 -19.18 2.74
C PRO A 390 11.88 -19.11 3.84
N LEU A 391 10.80 -18.35 3.64
CA LEU A 391 9.68 -18.31 4.59
C LEU A 391 8.92 -19.65 4.63
N LEU A 392 8.74 -20.28 3.48
CA LEU A 392 8.11 -21.61 3.40
C LEU A 392 8.96 -22.68 4.10
N CYS A 393 10.30 -22.56 4.02
CA CYS A 393 11.21 -23.41 4.80
C CYS A 393 11.01 -23.22 6.30
N CYS A 394 11.01 -21.97 6.79
CA CYS A 394 10.73 -21.67 8.19
C CYS A 394 9.37 -22.23 8.66
N ALA A 395 8.32 -22.09 7.84
CA ALA A 395 6.98 -22.58 8.18
C ALA A 395 6.93 -24.12 8.29
N SER A 396 7.63 -24.81 7.39
CA SER A 396 7.76 -26.26 7.42
C SER A 396 8.55 -26.74 8.64
N LEU A 397 9.61 -26.05 9.04
CA LEU A 397 10.41 -26.38 10.23
C LEU A 397 9.61 -26.19 11.53
N ASN A 398 8.81 -25.13 11.63
CA ASN A 398 7.87 -24.96 12.74
C ASN A 398 6.73 -26.00 12.77
N SER A 399 6.71 -26.97 11.85
CA SER A 399 5.82 -28.14 11.92
C SER A 399 6.47 -29.36 12.58
N THR A 400 7.79 -29.45 12.57
CA THR A 400 8.52 -30.62 13.09
C THR A 400 8.76 -30.45 14.59
N ALA A 401 8.73 -31.51 15.39
CA ALA A 401 8.94 -31.40 16.85
C ALA A 401 10.37 -31.01 17.28
N ASP A 402 11.20 -30.48 16.37
CA ASP A 402 12.60 -30.16 16.61
C ASP A 402 12.75 -28.83 17.35
N SER A 403 13.25 -28.90 18.58
CA SER A 403 13.46 -27.75 19.46
C SER A 403 14.55 -26.79 18.96
N ALA A 404 15.55 -27.28 18.22
CA ALA A 404 16.63 -26.44 17.69
C ALA A 404 16.16 -25.59 16.49
N ALA A 405 15.40 -26.19 15.58
CA ALA A 405 14.81 -25.48 14.44
C ALA A 405 13.83 -24.37 14.87
N HIS A 406 13.07 -24.62 15.94
CA HIS A 406 12.19 -23.62 16.55
C HIS A 406 12.96 -22.44 17.16
N ALA A 407 14.06 -22.71 17.86
CA ALA A 407 14.90 -21.66 18.44
C ALA A 407 15.53 -20.76 17.35
N SER A 408 16.03 -21.36 16.27
CA SER A 408 16.56 -20.63 15.11
C SER A 408 15.51 -19.76 14.44
N THR A 409 14.29 -20.28 14.25
CA THR A 409 13.19 -19.52 13.64
C THR A 409 12.76 -18.35 14.52
N LYS A 410 12.73 -18.53 15.85
CA LYS A 410 12.44 -17.46 16.80
C LYS A 410 13.48 -16.33 16.78
N ALA A 411 14.75 -16.66 16.58
CA ALA A 411 15.80 -15.65 16.46
C ALA A 411 15.64 -14.77 15.20
N LEU A 412 14.93 -15.26 14.19
CA LEU A 412 14.68 -14.58 12.91
C LEU A 412 13.33 -13.84 12.87
N GLU A 413 12.58 -13.76 13.98
CA GLU A 413 11.22 -13.21 14.01
C GLU A 413 11.11 -11.85 13.32
N ALA A 414 12.01 -10.91 13.63
CA ALA A 414 12.02 -9.59 12.99
C ALA A 414 12.25 -9.64 11.47
N ASN A 415 13.16 -10.52 11.01
CA ASN A 415 13.44 -10.67 9.58
C ASN A 415 12.27 -11.32 8.85
N ILE A 416 11.63 -12.29 9.48
CA ILE A 416 10.41 -12.94 8.98
C ILE A 416 9.28 -11.90 8.84
N GLU A 417 9.04 -11.10 9.88
CA GLU A 417 8.03 -10.02 9.87
C GLU A 417 8.28 -9.02 8.73
N GLN A 418 9.52 -8.56 8.57
CA GLN A 418 9.90 -7.64 7.49
C GLN A 418 9.67 -8.25 6.11
N LEU A 419 10.02 -9.53 5.92
CA LEU A 419 9.89 -10.19 4.63
C LEU A 419 8.42 -10.43 4.25
N PHE A 420 7.57 -10.81 5.22
CA PHE A 420 6.12 -10.86 5.01
C PHE A 420 5.55 -9.50 4.68
N TYR A 421 5.88 -8.46 5.46
CA TYR A 421 5.39 -7.10 5.22
C TYR A 421 5.78 -6.58 3.82
N GLY A 422 7.00 -6.90 3.36
CA GLY A 422 7.54 -6.47 2.07
C GLY A 422 7.04 -7.27 0.85
N PHE A 423 6.49 -8.47 1.04
CA PHE A 423 6.07 -9.34 -0.08
C PHE A 423 5.11 -8.66 -1.09
N PRO A 424 4.04 -7.96 -0.66
CA PRO A 424 3.14 -7.28 -1.59
C PRO A 424 3.83 -6.24 -2.48
N ILE A 425 4.93 -5.64 -2.02
CA ILE A 425 5.72 -4.67 -2.78
C ILE A 425 6.39 -5.35 -3.99
N LEU A 426 6.71 -6.65 -3.86
CA LEU A 426 7.30 -7.47 -4.94
C LEU A 426 6.25 -7.96 -5.95
N CYS A 427 4.97 -7.91 -5.59
CA CYS A 427 3.85 -8.39 -6.39
C CYS A 427 3.39 -7.34 -7.41
N CYS A 428 4.25 -7.03 -8.38
CA CYS A 428 3.98 -6.04 -9.43
C CYS A 428 4.23 -6.63 -10.83
N GLY A 429 3.73 -5.96 -11.88
CA GLY A 429 3.90 -6.38 -13.27
C GLY A 429 3.23 -7.73 -13.59
N PRO A 430 3.95 -8.68 -14.22
CA PRO A 430 3.40 -9.99 -14.60
C PRO A 430 2.72 -10.75 -13.46
N PHE A 431 3.33 -10.76 -12.26
CA PHE A 431 2.79 -11.51 -11.13
C PHE A 431 1.49 -10.88 -10.59
N ALA A 432 1.43 -9.55 -10.52
CA ALA A 432 0.19 -8.84 -10.17
C ALA A 432 -0.95 -9.18 -11.14
N ARG A 433 -0.64 -9.30 -12.44
CA ARG A 433 -1.63 -9.73 -13.43
C ARG A 433 -2.17 -11.11 -13.09
N LEU A 434 -1.31 -12.10 -12.82
CA LEU A 434 -1.73 -13.46 -12.45
C LEU A 434 -2.67 -13.47 -11.23
N ILE A 435 -2.39 -12.64 -10.21
CA ILE A 435 -3.27 -12.47 -9.05
C ILE A 435 -4.63 -11.91 -9.48
N THR A 436 -4.63 -10.79 -10.21
CA THR A 436 -5.88 -10.13 -10.62
C THR A 436 -6.71 -10.96 -11.61
N THR A 437 -6.08 -11.83 -12.41
CA THR A 437 -6.80 -12.76 -13.31
C THR A 437 -7.24 -14.03 -12.61
N GLY A 438 -6.96 -14.18 -11.31
CA GLY A 438 -7.29 -15.39 -10.54
C GLY A 438 -6.62 -16.64 -11.11
N ASP A 439 -5.39 -16.53 -11.62
CA ASP A 439 -4.63 -17.65 -12.18
C ASP A 439 -4.34 -18.68 -11.09
N SER A 440 -4.65 -19.96 -11.35
CA SER A 440 -4.53 -21.01 -10.34
C SER A 440 -3.10 -21.16 -9.80
N ARG A 441 -2.06 -20.91 -10.62
CA ARG A 441 -0.65 -21.01 -10.19
C ARG A 441 -0.31 -19.95 -9.15
N ALA A 442 -0.82 -18.73 -9.34
CA ALA A 442 -0.66 -17.66 -8.36
C ALA A 442 -1.47 -17.95 -7.09
N LEU A 443 -2.67 -18.51 -7.22
CA LEU A 443 -3.51 -18.89 -6.08
C LEU A 443 -2.86 -19.99 -5.22
N VAL A 444 -2.30 -21.05 -5.83
CA VAL A 444 -1.59 -22.10 -5.08
C VAL A 444 -0.43 -21.51 -4.29
N PHE A 445 0.34 -20.61 -4.89
CA PHE A 445 1.40 -19.91 -4.17
C PHE A 445 0.87 -19.02 -3.04
N LEU A 446 -0.18 -18.22 -3.29
CA LEU A 446 -0.78 -17.35 -2.27
C LEU A 446 -1.36 -18.16 -1.11
N PHE A 447 -1.92 -19.35 -1.35
CA PHE A 447 -2.34 -20.27 -0.30
C PHE A 447 -1.17 -20.62 0.62
N HIS A 448 -0.04 -21.09 0.07
CA HIS A 448 1.15 -21.41 0.86
C HIS A 448 1.76 -20.19 1.56
N PHE A 449 1.70 -19.02 0.92
CA PHE A 449 2.15 -17.77 1.52
C PHE A 449 1.32 -17.40 2.75
N TYR A 450 -0.02 -17.43 2.66
CA TYR A 450 -0.89 -17.12 3.79
C TYR A 450 -0.87 -18.20 4.87
N HIS A 451 -0.73 -19.47 4.47
CA HIS A 451 -0.49 -20.58 5.40
C HIS A 451 0.81 -20.35 6.22
N ALA A 452 1.91 -19.99 5.55
CA ALA A 452 3.15 -19.65 6.22
C ALA A 452 3.00 -18.42 7.13
N ALA A 453 2.28 -17.38 6.68
CA ALA A 453 2.03 -16.18 7.46
C ALA A 453 1.28 -16.51 8.76
N ARG A 454 0.20 -17.31 8.69
CA ARG A 454 -0.57 -17.74 9.86
C ARG A 454 0.26 -18.52 10.88
N ARG A 455 1.26 -19.28 10.41
CA ARG A 455 2.12 -20.11 11.27
C ARG A 455 3.31 -19.39 11.86
N LEU A 456 3.89 -18.46 11.12
CA LEU A 456 5.13 -17.78 11.49
C LEU A 456 4.90 -16.45 12.21
N LEU A 457 3.82 -15.73 11.88
CA LEU A 457 3.54 -14.43 12.46
C LEU A 457 2.77 -14.55 13.77
N ALA A 458 3.32 -14.02 14.85
CA ALA A 458 2.66 -14.02 16.15
C ALA A 458 1.39 -13.14 16.13
N PRO A 459 0.17 -13.68 16.36
CA PRO A 459 -1.08 -12.96 16.10
C PRO A 459 -1.25 -11.62 16.83
N LYS A 460 -0.75 -11.51 18.06
CA LYS A 460 -0.83 -10.27 18.86
C LYS A 460 0.14 -9.19 18.39
N ARG A 461 1.33 -9.61 17.93
CA ARG A 461 2.38 -8.71 17.47
C ARG A 461 2.11 -8.29 16.02
N CYS A 462 1.77 -9.25 15.17
CA CYS A 462 1.42 -9.06 13.77
C CYS A 462 -0.10 -8.95 13.57
N TRP A 463 -0.76 -8.14 14.41
CA TRP A 463 -2.20 -7.89 14.34
C TRP A 463 -2.64 -7.42 12.94
N TRP A 464 -1.76 -6.70 12.24
CA TRP A 464 -1.98 -6.17 10.90
C TRP A 464 -2.13 -7.25 9.82
N ALA A 465 -1.57 -8.46 10.00
CA ALA A 465 -1.65 -9.56 9.04
C ALA A 465 -2.50 -10.74 9.52
N SER A 466 -2.73 -10.87 10.83
CA SER A 466 -3.31 -12.06 11.47
C SER A 466 -4.67 -12.48 10.87
N VAL A 467 -5.62 -11.55 10.80
CA VAL A 467 -6.97 -11.82 10.27
C VAL A 467 -6.91 -12.15 8.78
N ARG A 468 -6.21 -11.31 7.99
CA ARG A 468 -6.04 -11.52 6.55
C ARG A 468 -5.43 -12.89 6.24
N SER A 469 -4.39 -13.29 6.95
CA SER A 469 -3.71 -14.57 6.70
C SER A 469 -4.66 -15.75 6.88
N SER A 470 -5.50 -15.71 7.91
CA SER A 470 -6.46 -16.79 8.18
C SER A 470 -7.60 -16.81 7.13
N VAL A 471 -8.19 -15.65 6.84
CA VAL A 471 -9.31 -15.54 5.88
C VAL A 471 -8.87 -15.89 4.47
N MET A 472 -7.73 -15.38 4.02
CA MET A 472 -7.24 -15.60 2.66
C MET A 472 -6.79 -17.05 2.44
N GLU A 473 -6.17 -17.70 3.43
CA GLU A 473 -5.84 -19.13 3.34
C GLU A 473 -7.10 -19.97 3.10
N GLU A 474 -8.16 -19.75 3.89
CA GLU A 474 -9.42 -20.49 3.77
C GLU A 474 -10.13 -20.23 2.44
N LEU A 475 -10.26 -18.97 2.03
CA LEU A 475 -10.96 -18.61 0.80
C LEU A 475 -10.23 -19.08 -0.46
N ILE A 476 -8.89 -18.99 -0.48
CA ILE A 476 -8.10 -19.47 -1.61
C ILE A 476 -8.16 -21.00 -1.68
N LEU A 477 -8.08 -21.70 -0.55
CA LEU A 477 -8.23 -23.16 -0.52
C LEU A 477 -9.59 -23.59 -1.08
N LYS A 478 -10.68 -22.96 -0.62
CA LYS A 478 -12.03 -23.23 -1.14
C LYS A 478 -12.12 -23.00 -2.65
N GLU A 479 -11.52 -21.92 -3.16
CA GLU A 479 -11.48 -21.63 -4.60
C GLU A 479 -10.68 -22.69 -5.39
N LEU A 480 -9.55 -23.16 -4.86
CA LEU A 480 -8.74 -24.20 -5.49
C LEU A 480 -9.43 -25.57 -5.45
N ASP A 481 -10.10 -25.90 -4.35
CA ASP A 481 -10.93 -27.11 -4.22
C ASP A 481 -12.09 -27.10 -5.21
N CYS A 482 -12.77 -25.95 -5.39
CA CYS A 482 -13.81 -25.78 -6.41
C CYS A 482 -13.30 -25.98 -7.84
N ARG A 483 -11.99 -25.79 -8.09
CA ARG A 483 -11.32 -26.05 -9.37
C ARG A 483 -10.81 -27.49 -9.50
N GLY A 484 -10.88 -28.30 -8.43
CA GLY A 484 -10.36 -29.67 -8.41
C GLY A 484 -8.83 -29.73 -8.52
N LEU A 485 -8.13 -28.72 -8.00
CA LEU A 485 -6.67 -28.62 -8.07
C LEU A 485 -6.02 -29.05 -6.75
N ASP A 486 -4.91 -29.78 -6.85
CA ASP A 486 -4.12 -30.13 -5.67
C ASP A 486 -3.27 -28.94 -5.22
N VAL A 487 -3.20 -28.73 -3.91
CA VAL A 487 -2.38 -27.68 -3.30
C VAL A 487 -1.10 -28.24 -2.68
N SER A 488 -0.95 -29.56 -2.64
CA SER A 488 0.17 -30.24 -2.01
C SER A 488 1.47 -29.99 -2.78
N LEU A 489 2.51 -29.59 -2.04
CA LEU A 489 3.87 -29.52 -2.58
C LEU A 489 4.56 -30.84 -2.26
N HIS A 490 4.70 -31.72 -3.25
CA HIS A 490 5.52 -32.92 -3.11
C HIS A 490 6.99 -32.51 -3.08
N ILE A 491 7.53 -32.33 -1.87
CA ILE A 491 8.95 -32.05 -1.63
C ILE A 491 9.64 -33.41 -1.49
N GLU A 492 10.45 -33.78 -2.48
CA GLU A 492 11.31 -34.97 -2.45
C GLU A 492 12.57 -34.74 -1.60
#